data_AF-A0A2E5EEY8-F1
#
_entry.id   AF-A0A2E5EEY8-F1
#
_cell.length_a   1.000
_cell.length_b   1.000
_cell.length_c   1.000
_cell.angle_alpha   90.00
_cell.angle_beta   90.00
_cell.angle_gamma   90.00
#
_symmetry.space_group_name_H-M   'P 1'
#
loop_
_entity.id
_entity.type
_entity.pdbx_description
1 polymer ?
#
loop_
_entity_poly.entity_id
_entity_poly.type
_entity_poly.pdbx_seq_one_letter_code
_entity_poly.pdbx_strand_id
1 'polypeptide(L)'
;KSDDPVARESSRLWCAAVTGAQTTLDPKQMKEWTPNSRYGGHAFGFGNFTKFLEGREEVLDWIDEYSPYHNVTRDDPPIYMIYGRKPNLGKEERDPTHTANFGAKLQEHCRVNGVRCQLVYPGARNVRYKTSTDFLMAALKWEGKKAASNPVFKSLFNGKDLSGWDGDPKLWAVKDGVIVGTCAGPDAMEHNSFLIWRGGKVRDFELSATIRVVGDNNSGIQYRSRERPDIGKWVISGYQHDVHPAIEHTGMTYEESGRGLFGLNGKKVLLDADGQRWLLSQHEPVKADTSEWNEFTVIARGNHLIHKVNGEITSELIDHHEGRASEGLVAIQLHRGNANRVELRDIRLKVLPKANLISFKIPQSAKMIDRPRTTRPQGLGPASKRKQK
;
A
#
# COMPACT_ATOMS: atom_id res chain seq x y z
N LYS A 1 -10.70 10.99 -15.58
CA LYS A 1 -11.39 12.01 -14.77
C LYS A 1 -12.76 11.44 -14.41
N SER A 2 -13.37 11.83 -13.28
CA SER A 2 -14.71 11.35 -12.92
C SER A 2 -15.76 11.77 -13.95
N ASP A 3 -16.74 10.92 -14.20
CA ASP A 3 -17.88 11.21 -15.07
C ASP A 3 -18.87 12.17 -14.38
N ASP A 4 -18.89 12.16 -13.05
CA ASP A 4 -19.62 13.13 -12.23
C ASP A 4 -19.01 14.54 -12.36
N PRO A 5 -19.77 15.54 -12.87
CA PRO A 5 -19.31 16.92 -13.00
C PRO A 5 -18.91 17.56 -11.67
N VAL A 6 -19.52 17.18 -10.55
CA VAL A 6 -19.14 17.67 -9.22
C VAL A 6 -17.81 17.08 -8.83
N ALA A 7 -17.60 15.77 -8.90
CA ALA A 7 -16.29 15.16 -8.64
C ALA A 7 -15.18 15.58 -9.63
N ARG A 8 -15.55 16.04 -10.84
CA ARG A 8 -14.63 16.55 -11.86
C ARG A 8 -14.14 17.97 -11.58
N GLU A 9 -15.01 18.82 -11.03
CA GLU A 9 -14.74 20.23 -10.72
C GLU A 9 -14.62 20.52 -9.21
N SER A 10 -14.80 19.51 -8.35
CA SER A 10 -14.77 19.68 -6.89
C SER A 10 -13.41 20.19 -6.45
N SER A 11 -13.42 21.44 -5.99
CA SER A 11 -12.36 21.99 -5.17
C SER A 11 -12.36 21.23 -3.85
N ARG A 12 -11.64 20.10 -3.79
CA ARG A 12 -11.33 19.46 -2.51
C ARG A 12 -10.82 20.54 -1.56
N LEU A 13 -11.45 20.65 -0.39
CA LEU A 13 -11.06 21.61 0.64
C LEU A 13 -9.55 21.48 0.88
N TRP A 14 -8.81 22.58 0.73
CA TRP A 14 -7.34 22.54 0.80
C TRP A 14 -6.81 22.64 2.24
N CYS A 15 -7.49 23.44 3.05
CA CYS A 15 -7.29 23.61 4.49
C CYS A 15 -8.49 24.36 5.07
N ALA A 16 -8.69 24.25 6.38
CA ALA A 16 -9.69 25.03 7.12
C ALA A 16 -9.01 25.83 8.23
N ALA A 17 -9.37 27.10 8.38
CA ALA A 17 -8.90 27.96 9.46
C ALA A 17 -10.09 28.66 10.08
N VAL A 18 -10.37 28.37 11.35
CA VAL A 18 -11.58 28.83 12.04
C VAL A 18 -11.26 29.48 13.38
N THR A 19 -12.13 30.41 13.79
CA THR A 19 -12.02 31.15 15.05
C THR A 19 -13.24 30.85 15.91
N GLY A 20 -13.05 30.38 17.15
CA GLY A 20 -14.14 30.16 18.09
C GLY A 20 -15.17 29.10 17.67
N ALA A 21 -14.83 28.19 16.75
CA ALA A 21 -15.81 27.32 16.10
C ALA A 21 -16.41 26.27 17.03
N GLN A 22 -17.69 25.96 16.79
CA GLN A 22 -18.36 24.76 17.30
C GLN A 22 -18.01 23.59 16.38
N THR A 23 -17.30 22.59 16.91
CA THR A 23 -16.78 21.47 16.11
C THR A 23 -17.61 20.21 16.24
N THR A 24 -18.72 20.24 16.98
CA THR A 24 -19.70 19.16 17.02
C THR A 24 -21.11 19.74 16.95
N LEU A 25 -22.03 18.97 16.36
CA LEU A 25 -23.47 19.20 16.40
C LEU A 25 -24.17 18.27 17.41
N ASP A 26 -23.46 17.35 18.07
CA ASP A 26 -24.06 16.38 18.99
C ASP A 26 -24.30 17.02 20.39
N PRO A 27 -25.55 17.16 20.84
CA PRO A 27 -25.87 17.79 22.13
C PRO A 27 -25.32 17.00 23.34
N LYS A 28 -25.15 15.68 23.20
CA LYS A 28 -24.56 14.84 24.26
C LYS A 28 -23.07 15.11 24.39
N GLN A 29 -22.35 15.18 23.28
CA GLN A 29 -20.93 15.59 23.29
C GLN A 29 -20.76 17.00 23.84
N MET A 30 -21.63 17.94 23.44
CA MET A 30 -21.61 19.32 23.96
C MET A 30 -21.76 19.36 25.48
N LYS A 31 -22.67 18.56 26.06
CA LYS A 31 -22.86 18.47 27.52
C LYS A 31 -21.70 17.80 28.23
N GLU A 32 -21.16 16.72 27.66
CA GLU A 32 -20.03 16.00 28.23
C GLU A 32 -18.78 16.91 28.31
N TRP A 33 -18.51 17.68 27.25
CA TRP A 33 -17.31 18.52 27.19
C TRP A 33 -17.48 19.83 27.96
N THR A 34 -18.69 20.38 27.99
CA THR A 34 -19.04 21.65 28.62
C THR A 34 -20.45 21.55 29.24
N PRO A 35 -20.59 21.27 30.55
CA PRO A 35 -21.89 20.97 31.19
C PRO A 35 -22.97 22.04 31.04
N ASN A 36 -22.58 23.32 30.94
CA ASN A 36 -23.50 24.44 30.74
C ASN A 36 -23.77 24.78 29.25
N SER A 37 -23.46 23.89 28.32
CA SER A 37 -23.89 23.99 26.90
C SER A 37 -25.40 24.10 26.78
N ARG A 38 -25.87 25.06 25.96
CA ARG A 38 -27.28 25.44 25.86
C ARG A 38 -27.71 25.96 24.47
N TYR A 39 -26.85 25.87 23.46
CA TYR A 39 -27.07 26.42 22.12
C TYR A 39 -27.08 25.30 21.06
N GLY A 40 -27.82 25.48 19.97
CA GLY A 40 -27.83 24.56 18.82
C GLY A 40 -29.20 23.97 18.46
N GLY A 41 -30.10 23.78 19.42
CA GLY A 41 -31.38 23.10 19.19
C GLY A 41 -32.24 23.71 18.07
N HIS A 42 -32.26 25.04 17.95
CA HIS A 42 -33.05 25.76 16.95
C HIS A 42 -32.68 25.39 15.51
N ALA A 43 -31.42 25.01 15.25
CA ALA A 43 -30.98 24.57 13.91
C ALA A 43 -31.63 23.24 13.48
N PHE A 44 -32.10 22.46 14.45
CA PHE A 44 -32.70 21.15 14.28
C PHE A 44 -34.22 21.17 14.56
N GLY A 45 -34.83 22.37 14.66
CA GLY A 45 -36.24 22.52 14.99
C GLY A 45 -36.58 22.35 16.47
N PHE A 46 -35.59 22.11 17.34
CA PHE A 46 -35.81 22.05 18.78
C PHE A 46 -35.76 23.44 19.40
N GLY A 47 -36.89 23.92 19.94
CA GLY A 47 -36.98 25.28 20.50
C GLY A 47 -36.04 25.58 21.68
N ASN A 48 -35.51 24.57 22.37
CA ASN A 48 -34.51 24.74 23.43
C ASN A 48 -33.54 23.55 23.51
N PHE A 49 -32.43 23.72 24.24
CA PHE A 49 -31.37 22.71 24.34
C PHE A 49 -31.78 21.44 25.09
N THR A 50 -32.65 21.54 26.10
CA THR A 50 -33.14 20.36 26.83
C THR A 50 -33.88 19.43 25.88
N LYS A 51 -34.81 19.99 25.09
CA LYS A 51 -35.52 19.23 24.04
C LYS A 51 -34.57 18.68 22.97
N PHE A 52 -33.54 19.45 22.60
CA PHE A 52 -32.53 18.97 21.65
C PHE A 52 -31.73 17.78 22.18
N LEU A 53 -31.36 17.81 23.47
CA LEU A 53 -30.64 16.71 24.11
C LEU A 53 -31.53 15.46 24.25
N GLU A 54 -32.79 15.64 24.65
CA GLU A 54 -33.78 14.56 24.76
C GLU A 54 -34.09 13.95 23.39
N GLY A 55 -34.24 14.78 22.36
CA GLY A 55 -34.52 14.38 20.97
C GLY A 55 -33.29 14.06 20.13
N ARG A 56 -32.11 13.86 20.75
CA ARG A 56 -30.84 13.61 20.03
C ARG A 56 -30.97 12.51 18.98
N GLU A 57 -31.64 11.42 19.33
CA GLU A 57 -31.76 10.24 18.45
C GLU A 57 -32.57 10.54 17.18
N GLU A 58 -33.47 11.52 17.20
CA GLU A 58 -34.28 11.92 16.04
C GLU A 58 -33.46 12.62 14.94
N VAL A 59 -32.29 13.15 15.30
CA VAL A 59 -31.42 13.92 14.40
C VAL A 59 -30.01 13.33 14.29
N LEU A 60 -29.83 12.08 14.72
CA LEU A 60 -28.52 11.44 14.73
C LEU A 60 -27.95 11.30 13.32
N ASP A 61 -28.78 10.97 12.32
CA ASP A 61 -28.35 10.89 10.92
C ASP A 61 -27.80 12.24 10.41
N TRP A 62 -28.42 13.36 10.78
CA TRP A 62 -27.91 14.68 10.43
C TRP A 62 -26.66 15.06 11.23
N ILE A 63 -26.55 14.62 12.48
CA ILE A 63 -25.34 14.80 13.26
C ILE A 63 -24.19 14.04 12.59
N ASP A 64 -24.40 12.79 12.20
CA ASP A 64 -23.40 11.96 11.51
C ASP A 64 -23.03 12.55 10.16
N GLU A 65 -23.99 13.10 9.41
CA GLU A 65 -23.74 13.69 8.08
C GLU A 65 -23.03 15.06 8.15
N TYR A 66 -23.35 15.91 9.13
CA TYR A 66 -22.94 17.33 9.10
C TYR A 66 -21.99 17.76 10.23
N SER A 67 -21.82 16.97 11.30
CA SER A 67 -20.99 17.34 12.44
C SER A 67 -19.50 17.27 12.09
N PRO A 68 -18.72 18.36 12.23
CA PRO A 68 -17.29 18.32 11.91
C PRO A 68 -16.52 17.25 12.67
N TYR A 69 -16.93 16.94 13.90
CA TYR A 69 -16.33 15.87 14.69
C TYR A 69 -16.58 14.47 14.10
N HIS A 70 -17.78 14.20 13.58
CA HIS A 70 -18.14 12.87 13.04
C HIS A 70 -17.55 12.66 11.65
N ASN A 71 -17.30 13.75 10.93
CA ASN A 71 -16.80 13.73 9.56
C ASN A 71 -15.27 13.70 9.43
N VAL A 72 -14.52 13.68 10.55
CA VAL A 72 -13.05 13.64 10.45
C VAL A 72 -12.60 12.30 9.86
N THR A 73 -12.10 12.35 8.65
CA THR A 73 -11.51 11.23 7.93
C THR A 73 -10.04 11.50 7.67
N ARG A 74 -9.29 10.42 7.44
CA ARG A 74 -7.83 10.49 7.32
C ARG A 74 -7.34 11.33 6.12
N ASP A 75 -8.16 11.51 5.09
CA ASP A 75 -7.81 12.31 3.91
C ASP A 75 -8.29 13.76 3.98
N ASP A 76 -8.81 14.19 5.15
CA ASP A 76 -9.14 15.57 5.40
C ASP A 76 -7.91 16.49 5.35
N PRO A 77 -8.12 17.73 4.87
CA PRO A 77 -7.06 18.72 4.80
C PRO A 77 -6.64 19.20 6.20
N PRO A 78 -5.49 19.89 6.32
CA PRO A 78 -5.07 20.46 7.58
C PRO A 78 -6.10 21.45 8.15
N ILE A 79 -6.29 21.39 9.46
CA ILE A 79 -7.23 22.24 10.19
C ILE A 79 -6.45 23.14 11.16
N TYR A 80 -6.83 24.41 11.23
CA TYR A 80 -6.39 25.36 12.22
C TYR A 80 -7.59 25.90 12.99
N MET A 81 -7.47 25.93 14.32
CA MET A 81 -8.50 26.48 15.19
C MET A 81 -7.86 27.41 16.21
N ILE A 82 -8.43 28.61 16.37
CA ILE A 82 -8.01 29.55 17.42
C ILE A 82 -9.18 29.93 18.33
N TYR A 83 -8.92 29.96 19.63
CA TYR A 83 -9.89 30.31 20.67
C TYR A 83 -9.31 31.34 21.63
N GLY A 84 -10.18 32.21 22.17
CA GLY A 84 -9.78 33.29 23.09
C GLY A 84 -9.44 32.84 24.52
N ARG A 85 -9.70 31.58 24.88
CA ARG A 85 -9.49 31.00 26.23
C ARG A 85 -8.90 29.60 26.11
N LYS A 86 -8.21 29.15 27.16
CA LYS A 86 -7.69 27.77 27.24
C LYS A 86 -8.83 26.76 27.43
N PRO A 87 -8.70 25.51 26.97
CA PRO A 87 -9.65 24.43 27.27
C PRO A 87 -9.76 24.18 28.77
N ASN A 88 -10.95 23.76 29.18
CA ASN A 88 -11.36 23.47 30.55
C ASN A 88 -12.47 22.40 30.52
N LEU A 89 -12.10 21.20 30.06
CA LEU A 89 -13.03 20.10 29.80
C LEU A 89 -13.79 19.69 31.06
N GLY A 90 -15.09 19.43 30.90
CA GLY A 90 -15.97 18.98 31.96
C GLY A 90 -16.35 20.07 32.97
N LYS A 91 -16.01 21.33 32.72
CA LYS A 91 -16.38 22.47 33.56
C LYS A 91 -17.26 23.46 32.82
N GLU A 92 -18.00 24.25 33.59
CA GLU A 92 -18.79 25.34 33.04
C GLU A 92 -17.89 26.43 32.46
N GLU A 93 -18.33 26.98 31.33
CA GLU A 93 -17.62 28.05 30.64
C GLU A 93 -18.47 29.32 30.56
N ARG A 94 -17.83 30.49 30.64
CA ARG A 94 -18.53 31.78 30.53
C ARG A 94 -19.22 31.95 29.17
N ASP A 95 -18.57 31.46 28.12
CA ASP A 95 -19.13 31.38 26.77
C ASP A 95 -19.04 29.92 26.30
N PRO A 96 -20.07 29.11 26.58
CA PRO A 96 -20.05 27.68 26.24
C PRO A 96 -20.18 27.43 24.74
N THR A 97 -20.59 28.42 23.93
CA THR A 97 -20.74 28.26 22.47
C THR A 97 -19.40 28.38 21.76
N HIS A 98 -18.51 29.26 22.21
CA HIS A 98 -17.20 29.50 21.58
C HIS A 98 -16.01 29.03 22.44
N THR A 99 -16.23 28.00 23.25
CA THR A 99 -15.19 27.43 24.14
C THR A 99 -14.15 26.62 23.38
N ALA A 100 -12.90 26.66 23.86
CA ALA A 100 -11.80 25.85 23.33
C ALA A 100 -11.95 24.34 23.62
N ASN A 101 -12.94 23.92 24.43
CA ASN A 101 -13.25 22.51 24.64
C ASN A 101 -13.57 21.80 23.32
N PHE A 102 -14.30 22.46 22.41
CA PHE A 102 -14.58 21.98 21.06
C PHE A 102 -13.28 21.72 20.28
N GLY A 103 -12.42 22.73 20.21
CA GLY A 103 -11.13 22.62 19.55
C GLY A 103 -10.23 21.54 20.13
N ALA A 104 -10.20 21.37 21.46
CA ALA A 104 -9.41 20.34 22.12
C ALA A 104 -9.86 18.93 21.73
N LYS A 105 -11.16 18.66 21.75
CA LYS A 105 -11.72 17.35 21.38
C LYS A 105 -11.58 17.07 19.90
N LEU A 106 -11.81 18.05 19.02
CA LEU A 106 -11.56 17.87 17.59
C LEU A 106 -10.08 17.62 17.31
N GLN A 107 -9.15 18.33 17.96
CA GLN A 107 -7.71 18.10 17.79
C GLN A 107 -7.31 16.68 18.21
N GLU A 108 -7.84 16.19 19.34
CA GLU A 108 -7.64 14.81 19.78
C GLU A 108 -8.13 13.81 18.70
N HIS A 109 -9.33 14.02 18.17
CA HIS A 109 -9.91 13.16 17.16
C HIS A 109 -9.16 13.21 15.82
N CYS A 110 -8.72 14.40 15.40
CA CYS A 110 -7.83 14.59 14.25
C CYS A 110 -6.52 13.82 14.42
N ARG A 111 -5.91 13.87 15.61
CA ARG A 111 -4.67 13.14 15.90
C ARG A 111 -4.86 11.63 15.76
N VAL A 112 -5.97 11.09 16.26
CA VAL A 112 -6.31 9.66 16.12
C VAL A 112 -6.50 9.28 14.64
N ASN A 113 -7.15 10.14 13.86
CA ASN A 113 -7.38 9.92 12.43
C ASN A 113 -6.21 10.32 11.50
N GLY A 114 -5.09 10.80 12.06
CA GLY A 114 -3.92 11.21 11.28
C GLY A 114 -4.09 12.52 10.51
N VAL A 115 -5.07 13.35 10.87
CA VAL A 115 -5.34 14.66 10.29
C VAL A 115 -4.49 15.72 11.02
N ARG A 116 -3.80 16.57 10.24
CA ARG A 116 -3.00 17.67 10.82
C ARG A 116 -3.93 18.72 11.40
N CYS A 117 -3.88 18.92 12.71
CA CYS A 117 -4.74 19.89 13.40
C CYS A 117 -3.94 20.78 14.37
N GLN A 118 -3.87 22.08 14.10
CA GLN A 118 -3.26 23.06 15.00
C GLN A 118 -4.36 23.75 15.81
N LEU A 119 -4.32 23.59 17.13
CA LEU A 119 -5.15 24.32 18.08
C LEU A 119 -4.32 25.44 18.73
N VAL A 120 -4.89 26.63 18.82
CA VAL A 120 -4.27 27.82 19.43
C VAL A 120 -5.22 28.45 20.45
N TYR A 121 -4.66 28.78 21.61
CA TYR A 121 -5.33 29.49 22.70
C TYR A 121 -4.27 30.11 23.64
N PRO A 122 -4.64 31.02 24.55
CA PRO A 122 -3.69 31.57 25.53
C PRO A 122 -2.99 30.47 26.35
N GLY A 123 -1.67 30.38 26.21
CA GLY A 123 -0.85 29.35 26.88
C GLY A 123 -0.73 28.01 26.14
N ALA A 124 -1.23 27.90 24.90
CA ALA A 124 -1.02 26.73 24.06
C ALA A 124 0.49 26.50 23.79
N ARG A 125 0.93 25.25 23.90
CA ARG A 125 2.30 24.83 23.59
C ARG A 125 2.40 24.42 22.12
N ASN A 126 3.60 24.50 21.54
CA ASN A 126 3.86 24.07 20.15
C ASN A 126 2.99 24.79 19.11
N VAL A 127 2.73 26.09 19.30
CA VAL A 127 2.01 26.92 18.33
C VAL A 127 2.92 27.22 17.15
N ARG A 128 2.66 26.57 16.01
CA ARG A 128 3.42 26.79 14.77
C ARG A 128 2.97 28.03 14.00
N TYR A 129 1.68 28.34 14.06
CA TYR A 129 1.06 29.48 13.35
C TYR A 129 0.31 30.33 14.37
N LYS A 130 0.69 31.59 14.52
CA LYS A 130 0.13 32.47 15.55
C LYS A 130 -1.28 32.94 15.19
N THR A 131 -1.54 33.11 13.89
CA THR A 131 -2.84 33.55 13.36
C THR A 131 -3.39 32.57 12.32
N SER A 132 -4.69 32.65 12.05
CA SER A 132 -5.32 31.93 10.93
C SER A 132 -4.70 32.32 9.59
N THR A 133 -4.35 33.60 9.40
CA THR A 133 -3.66 34.09 8.20
C THR A 133 -2.30 33.44 7.99
N ASP A 134 -1.48 33.31 9.05
CA ASP A 134 -0.18 32.63 8.96
C ASP A 134 -0.33 31.16 8.52
N PHE A 135 -1.32 30.47 9.08
CA PHE A 135 -1.64 29.11 8.72
C PHE A 135 -2.11 29.01 7.26
N LEU A 136 -3.03 29.88 6.83
CA LEU A 136 -3.55 29.88 5.46
C LEU A 136 -2.44 30.16 4.45
N MET A 137 -1.60 31.16 4.69
CA MET A 137 -0.44 31.45 3.84
C MET A 137 0.50 30.25 3.75
N ALA A 138 0.78 29.59 4.87
CA ALA A 138 1.65 28.41 4.89
C ALA A 138 1.01 27.20 4.18
N ALA A 139 -0.29 26.98 4.39
CA ALA A 139 -1.04 25.89 3.77
C ALA A 139 -1.19 26.08 2.25
N LEU A 140 -1.41 27.31 1.78
CA LEU A 140 -1.56 27.63 0.36
C LEU A 140 -0.21 27.66 -0.39
N LYS A 141 0.89 28.03 0.28
CA LYS A 141 2.26 27.96 -0.28
C LYS A 141 2.87 26.56 -0.22
N TRP A 142 2.27 25.65 0.53
CA TRP A 142 2.68 24.25 0.57
C TRP A 142 2.28 23.60 -0.76
N GLU A 143 3.21 23.50 -1.72
CA GLU A 143 3.05 22.57 -2.84
C GLU A 143 2.78 21.19 -2.26
N GLY A 144 1.57 20.67 -2.45
CA GLY A 144 1.02 19.46 -1.83
C GLY A 144 1.91 18.23 -1.82
N LYS A 145 2.96 18.19 -1.00
CA LYS A 145 3.41 16.95 -0.39
C LYS A 145 2.30 16.55 0.55
N LYS A 146 1.35 15.76 0.02
CA LYS A 146 0.46 14.91 0.79
C LYS A 146 1.24 14.45 2.01
N ALA A 147 0.71 14.67 3.21
CA ALA A 147 1.18 13.88 4.35
C ALA A 147 1.16 12.43 3.85
N ALA A 148 2.33 11.79 3.78
CA ALA A 148 2.40 10.42 3.34
C ALA A 148 1.42 9.67 4.23
N SER A 149 0.33 9.17 3.66
CA SER A 149 -0.53 8.24 4.35
C SER A 149 0.43 7.19 4.91
N ASN A 150 0.52 7.03 6.25
CA ASN A 150 1.04 5.81 6.88
C ASN A 150 0.75 4.63 5.93
N PRO A 151 1.79 4.00 5.36
CA PRO A 151 1.59 3.01 4.33
C PRO A 151 0.60 1.96 4.82
N VAL A 152 -0.53 1.84 4.14
CA VAL A 152 -1.53 0.82 4.41
C VAL A 152 -1.61 -0.10 3.22
N PHE A 153 -1.86 -1.37 3.49
CA PHE A 153 -2.12 -2.35 2.46
C PHE A 153 -3.44 -2.03 1.76
N LYS A 154 -3.41 -2.06 0.43
CA LYS A 154 -4.59 -2.04 -0.43
C LYS A 154 -4.70 -3.38 -1.12
N SER A 155 -5.90 -3.95 -1.16
CA SER A 155 -6.13 -5.11 -2.01
C SER A 155 -5.97 -4.71 -3.48
N LEU A 156 -5.23 -5.51 -4.25
CA LEU A 156 -5.14 -5.39 -5.70
C LEU A 156 -6.18 -6.26 -6.42
N PHE A 157 -6.87 -7.14 -5.71
CA PHE A 157 -7.88 -8.03 -6.27
C PHE A 157 -9.21 -7.83 -5.57
N ASN A 158 -10.29 -7.73 -6.35
CA ASN A 158 -11.64 -7.43 -5.84
C ASN A 158 -12.43 -8.69 -5.44
N GLY A 159 -11.86 -9.89 -5.63
CA GLY A 159 -12.52 -11.16 -5.32
C GLY A 159 -13.59 -11.61 -6.32
N LYS A 160 -13.80 -10.89 -7.42
CA LYS A 160 -14.90 -11.13 -8.37
C LYS A 160 -14.41 -11.32 -9.82
N ASP A 161 -13.55 -10.44 -10.28
CA ASP A 161 -13.10 -10.39 -11.67
C ASP A 161 -11.68 -9.81 -11.79
N LEU A 162 -11.17 -9.74 -13.01
CA LEU A 162 -9.84 -9.22 -13.32
C LEU A 162 -9.82 -7.69 -13.54
N SER A 163 -10.80 -6.94 -13.03
CA SER A 163 -10.78 -5.48 -13.13
C SER A 163 -9.48 -4.90 -12.56
N GLY A 164 -8.79 -4.09 -13.36
CA GLY A 164 -7.47 -3.55 -13.00
C GLY A 164 -6.29 -4.49 -13.29
N TRP A 165 -6.54 -5.66 -13.89
CA TRP A 165 -5.53 -6.59 -14.38
C TRP A 165 -5.71 -6.83 -15.88
N ASP A 166 -4.61 -7.14 -16.55
CA ASP A 166 -4.57 -7.38 -17.99
C ASP A 166 -3.67 -8.58 -18.29
N GLY A 167 -4.24 -9.62 -18.87
CA GLY A 167 -3.59 -10.86 -19.23
C GLY A 167 -4.40 -11.56 -20.32
N ASP A 168 -3.87 -12.65 -20.88
CA ASP A 168 -4.59 -13.40 -21.91
C ASP A 168 -5.90 -13.98 -21.33
N PRO A 169 -7.09 -13.57 -21.84
CA PRO A 169 -8.37 -14.06 -21.35
C PRO A 169 -8.58 -15.56 -21.61
N LYS A 170 -7.77 -16.19 -22.47
CA LYS A 170 -7.77 -17.65 -22.68
C LYS A 170 -7.05 -18.40 -21.56
N LEU A 171 -6.15 -17.73 -20.85
CA LEU A 171 -5.28 -18.33 -19.84
C LEU A 171 -5.69 -17.98 -18.42
N TRP A 172 -6.29 -16.80 -18.23
CA TRP A 172 -6.64 -16.24 -16.93
C TRP A 172 -8.14 -16.13 -16.72
N ALA A 173 -8.60 -16.57 -15.56
CA ALA A 173 -9.99 -16.43 -15.11
C ALA A 173 -10.06 -16.21 -13.60
N VAL A 174 -11.22 -15.80 -13.10
CA VAL A 174 -11.55 -15.85 -11.67
C VAL A 174 -12.51 -17.01 -11.43
N LYS A 175 -12.22 -17.84 -10.44
CA LYS A 175 -13.08 -18.95 -10.00
C LYS A 175 -13.16 -18.92 -8.48
N ASP A 176 -14.37 -18.88 -7.94
CA ASP A 176 -14.62 -18.93 -6.48
C ASP A 176 -13.81 -17.90 -5.68
N GLY A 177 -13.68 -16.68 -6.22
CA GLY A 177 -12.91 -15.61 -5.58
C GLY A 177 -11.39 -15.83 -5.60
N VAL A 178 -10.88 -16.63 -6.53
CA VAL A 178 -9.45 -16.91 -6.74
C VAL A 178 -9.08 -16.59 -8.20
N ILE A 179 -7.96 -15.91 -8.41
CA ILE A 179 -7.39 -15.74 -9.75
C ILE A 179 -6.71 -17.05 -10.14
N VAL A 180 -7.03 -17.56 -11.33
CA VAL A 180 -6.52 -18.83 -11.84
C VAL A 180 -5.88 -18.62 -13.21
N GLY A 181 -4.58 -18.89 -13.31
CA GLY A 181 -3.85 -18.98 -14.58
C GLY A 181 -3.61 -20.43 -14.95
N THR A 182 -3.96 -20.86 -16.17
CA THR A 182 -3.84 -22.27 -16.60
C THR A 182 -2.99 -22.41 -17.85
N CYS A 183 -1.98 -23.29 -17.79
CA CYS A 183 -1.20 -23.72 -18.94
C CYS A 183 -1.45 -25.22 -19.14
N ALA A 184 -2.09 -25.59 -20.24
CA ALA A 184 -2.43 -26.98 -20.53
C ALA A 184 -1.24 -27.84 -20.99
N GLY A 185 -0.08 -27.22 -21.24
CA GLY A 185 1.11 -27.89 -21.75
C GLY A 185 1.98 -26.98 -22.62
N PRO A 186 3.06 -27.51 -23.22
CA PRO A 186 4.08 -26.71 -23.92
C PRO A 186 3.57 -25.99 -25.18
N ASP A 187 2.43 -26.40 -25.70
CA ASP A 187 1.78 -25.82 -26.89
C ASP A 187 0.69 -24.79 -26.53
N ALA A 188 0.38 -24.58 -25.24
CA ALA A 188 -0.67 -23.67 -24.80
C ALA A 188 -0.34 -22.18 -25.02
N MET A 189 0.95 -21.85 -25.08
CA MET A 189 1.46 -20.50 -25.31
C MET A 189 2.86 -20.54 -25.94
N GLU A 190 3.20 -19.48 -26.68
CA GLU A 190 4.48 -19.36 -27.36
C GLU A 190 5.62 -18.96 -26.41
N HIS A 191 5.33 -18.08 -25.48
CA HIS A 191 6.23 -17.55 -24.44
C HIS A 191 5.56 -17.62 -23.07
N ASN A 192 6.29 -17.29 -22.00
CA ASN A 192 5.69 -17.05 -20.70
C ASN A 192 4.64 -15.93 -20.81
N SER A 193 3.47 -16.13 -20.22
CA SER A 193 2.40 -15.12 -20.19
C SER A 193 2.30 -14.52 -18.80
N PHE A 194 1.93 -13.25 -18.70
CA PHE A 194 1.84 -12.57 -17.40
C PHE A 194 0.48 -11.91 -17.21
N LEU A 195 -0.05 -11.98 -15.98
CA LEU A 195 -1.20 -11.17 -15.56
C LEU A 195 -0.69 -9.87 -14.96
N ILE A 196 -0.80 -8.78 -15.72
CA ILE A 196 -0.18 -7.48 -15.41
C ILE A 196 -1.19 -6.60 -14.67
N TRP A 197 -0.79 -6.09 -13.52
CA TRP A 197 -1.60 -5.11 -12.79
C TRP A 197 -1.52 -3.74 -13.47
N ARG A 198 -2.68 -3.15 -13.77
CA ARG A 198 -2.83 -1.88 -14.50
C ARG A 198 -3.01 -0.66 -13.59
N GLY A 199 -2.89 -0.83 -12.27
CA GLY A 199 -2.97 0.30 -11.33
C GLY A 199 -1.72 1.18 -11.24
N GLY A 200 -0.68 0.88 -12.03
CA GLY A 200 0.47 1.76 -12.25
C GLY A 200 1.82 1.15 -11.90
N LYS A 201 2.87 1.98 -11.97
CA LYS A 201 4.23 1.58 -11.60
C LYS A 201 4.46 1.72 -10.10
N VAL A 202 5.23 0.80 -9.53
CA VAL A 202 5.65 0.81 -8.13
C VAL A 202 7.17 1.00 -8.04
N ARG A 203 7.62 1.74 -7.04
CA ARG A 203 9.05 2.00 -6.76
C ARG A 203 9.45 1.37 -5.43
N ASP A 204 9.03 1.99 -4.34
CA ASP A 204 9.24 1.53 -2.97
C ASP A 204 7.92 0.97 -2.44
N PHE A 205 7.89 -0.32 -2.10
CA PHE A 205 6.65 -0.98 -1.71
C PHE A 205 6.90 -2.25 -0.90
N GLU A 206 5.82 -2.71 -0.28
CA GLU A 206 5.67 -4.07 0.23
C GLU A 206 4.43 -4.68 -0.42
N LEU A 207 4.60 -5.82 -1.09
CA LEU A 207 3.56 -6.55 -1.80
C LEU A 207 3.49 -7.95 -1.20
N SER A 208 2.32 -8.40 -0.80
CA SER A 208 2.08 -9.80 -0.45
C SER A 208 1.00 -10.39 -1.35
N ALA A 209 1.14 -11.68 -1.66
CA ALA A 209 0.13 -12.47 -2.35
C ALA A 209 0.17 -13.90 -1.81
N THR A 210 -1.01 -14.50 -1.63
CA THR A 210 -1.12 -15.91 -1.27
C THR A 210 -1.26 -16.73 -2.54
N ILE A 211 -0.27 -17.58 -2.81
CA ILE A 211 -0.10 -18.28 -4.09
C ILE A 211 0.06 -19.78 -3.83
N ARG A 212 -0.49 -20.58 -4.73
CA ARG A 212 -0.10 -21.99 -4.92
C ARG A 212 0.05 -22.32 -6.41
N VAL A 213 0.88 -23.30 -6.71
CA VAL A 213 1.14 -23.80 -8.06
C VAL A 213 0.86 -25.29 -8.10
N VAL A 214 -0.12 -25.69 -8.90
CA VAL A 214 -0.51 -27.09 -9.10
C VAL A 214 0.11 -27.60 -10.40
N GLY A 215 0.73 -28.77 -10.35
CA GLY A 215 1.46 -29.38 -11.47
C GLY A 215 2.97 -29.18 -11.36
N ASP A 216 3.71 -29.71 -12.34
CA ASP A 216 5.19 -29.69 -12.34
C ASP A 216 5.73 -28.48 -13.11
N ASN A 217 5.56 -27.29 -12.55
CA ASN A 217 6.06 -26.05 -13.13
C ASN A 217 6.26 -24.99 -12.03
N ASN A 218 6.62 -23.76 -12.43
CA ASN A 218 6.80 -22.64 -11.52
C ASN A 218 5.93 -21.44 -11.91
N SER A 219 5.97 -20.42 -11.07
CA SER A 219 5.39 -19.10 -11.27
C SER A 219 6.29 -18.07 -10.59
N GLY A 220 5.84 -16.82 -10.50
CA GLY A 220 6.56 -15.77 -9.81
C GLY A 220 5.79 -14.47 -9.75
N ILE A 221 6.10 -13.69 -8.71
CA ILE A 221 5.65 -12.30 -8.60
C ILE A 221 6.70 -11.42 -9.28
N GLN A 222 6.33 -10.86 -10.42
CA GLN A 222 7.14 -9.90 -11.16
C GLN A 222 6.94 -8.51 -10.59
N TYR A 223 8.02 -7.76 -10.43
CA TYR A 223 7.98 -6.40 -9.93
C TYR A 223 9.06 -5.52 -10.54
N ARG A 224 8.83 -4.20 -10.48
CA ARG A 224 9.65 -3.18 -11.16
C ARG A 224 9.94 -3.57 -12.63
N SER A 225 8.94 -4.20 -13.25
CA SER A 225 9.07 -4.82 -14.56
C SER A 225 8.68 -3.86 -15.68
N ARG A 226 9.06 -4.21 -16.91
CA ARG A 226 8.72 -3.51 -18.15
C ARG A 226 8.15 -4.50 -19.16
N GLU A 227 7.18 -4.07 -19.94
CA GLU A 227 6.64 -4.87 -21.04
C GLU A 227 7.69 -5.11 -22.13
N ARG A 228 7.55 -6.25 -22.82
CA ARG A 228 8.37 -6.67 -23.96
C ARG A 228 7.48 -6.95 -25.16
N PRO A 229 6.85 -5.90 -25.73
CA PRO A 229 5.98 -6.04 -26.91
C PRO A 229 6.75 -6.54 -28.14
N ASP A 230 8.08 -6.42 -28.12
CA ASP A 230 9.00 -6.99 -29.12
C ASP A 230 9.06 -8.53 -29.07
N ILE A 231 8.70 -9.15 -27.94
CA ILE A 231 8.61 -10.61 -27.79
C ILE A 231 7.16 -11.06 -27.94
N GLY A 232 6.22 -10.39 -27.26
CA GLY A 232 4.81 -10.74 -27.36
C GLY A 232 3.91 -9.94 -26.43
N LYS A 233 2.60 -10.03 -26.68
CA LYS A 233 1.61 -9.41 -25.80
C LYS A 233 1.66 -10.06 -24.42
N TRP A 234 1.55 -9.24 -23.37
CA TRP A 234 1.64 -9.66 -21.97
C TRP A 234 2.97 -10.29 -21.56
N VAL A 235 4.03 -10.19 -22.37
CA VAL A 235 5.38 -10.58 -21.97
C VAL A 235 6.04 -9.40 -21.25
N ILE A 236 6.74 -9.68 -20.16
CA ILE A 236 7.47 -8.67 -19.39
C ILE A 236 8.90 -9.13 -19.07
N SER A 237 9.72 -8.17 -18.64
CA SER A 237 11.07 -8.40 -18.11
C SER A 237 11.27 -7.59 -16.83
N GLY A 238 12.02 -8.11 -15.86
CA GLY A 238 12.24 -7.47 -14.57
C GLY A 238 12.42 -8.46 -13.44
N TYR A 239 12.51 -7.95 -12.20
CA TYR A 239 12.74 -8.80 -11.02
C TYR A 239 11.56 -9.73 -10.75
N GLN A 240 11.89 -10.95 -10.35
CA GLN A 240 10.95 -12.00 -9.97
C GLN A 240 11.23 -12.48 -8.55
N HIS A 241 10.18 -12.56 -7.75
CA HIS A 241 10.12 -13.42 -6.56
C HIS A 241 9.54 -14.78 -6.97
N ASP A 242 10.41 -15.78 -7.02
CA ASP A 242 10.10 -17.06 -7.68
C ASP A 242 9.24 -17.98 -6.81
N VAL A 243 8.26 -18.63 -7.44
CA VAL A 243 7.42 -19.68 -6.85
C VAL A 243 7.82 -21.00 -7.50
N HIS A 244 8.94 -21.56 -7.04
CA HIS A 244 9.52 -22.80 -7.57
C HIS A 244 9.33 -23.97 -6.59
N PRO A 245 8.99 -25.18 -7.06
CA PRO A 245 8.86 -26.36 -6.21
C PRO A 245 10.21 -26.92 -5.70
N ALA A 246 11.31 -26.56 -6.36
CA ALA A 246 12.65 -26.92 -5.90
C ALA A 246 13.12 -25.95 -4.81
N ILE A 247 13.44 -26.50 -3.63
CA ILE A 247 13.71 -25.74 -2.40
C ILE A 247 14.81 -24.68 -2.56
N GLU A 248 15.83 -24.95 -3.38
CA GLU A 248 16.92 -24.02 -3.65
C GLU A 248 16.46 -22.76 -4.41
N HIS A 249 15.34 -22.87 -5.12
CA HIS A 249 14.75 -21.82 -5.95
C HIS A 249 13.49 -21.20 -5.33
N THR A 250 12.86 -21.85 -4.35
CA THR A 250 11.68 -21.30 -3.66
C THR A 250 11.99 -19.94 -3.04
N GLY A 251 11.27 -18.90 -3.48
CA GLY A 251 11.44 -17.55 -2.98
C GLY A 251 12.75 -16.86 -3.40
N MET A 252 13.45 -17.38 -4.42
CA MET A 252 14.69 -16.77 -4.91
C MET A 252 14.46 -15.43 -5.61
N THR A 253 15.54 -14.67 -5.81
CA THR A 253 15.53 -13.46 -6.63
C THR A 253 16.14 -13.72 -8.00
N TYR A 254 15.34 -13.49 -9.04
CA TYR A 254 15.68 -13.68 -10.46
C TYR A 254 15.31 -12.41 -11.26
N GLU A 255 15.90 -12.21 -12.44
CA GLU A 255 15.44 -11.19 -13.39
C GLU A 255 15.06 -11.82 -14.73
N GLU A 256 13.75 -11.83 -14.99
CA GLU A 256 13.14 -12.40 -16.19
C GLU A 256 13.59 -11.66 -17.44
N SER A 257 14.10 -12.41 -18.42
CA SER A 257 14.64 -11.87 -19.67
C SER A 257 15.68 -10.75 -19.46
N GLY A 258 16.47 -10.85 -18.38
CA GLY A 258 17.48 -9.89 -17.98
C GLY A 258 18.76 -10.56 -17.47
N ARG A 259 19.27 -10.11 -16.30
CA ARG A 259 20.55 -10.53 -15.73
C ARG A 259 20.53 -11.94 -15.10
N GLY A 260 19.36 -12.58 -15.06
CA GLY A 260 19.18 -13.95 -14.60
C GLY A 260 19.17 -14.08 -13.07
N LEU A 261 19.68 -15.20 -12.56
CA LEU A 261 19.62 -15.54 -11.13
C LEU A 261 20.55 -14.63 -10.30
N PHE A 262 20.05 -14.16 -9.15
CA PHE A 262 20.83 -13.37 -8.20
C PHE A 262 21.07 -14.12 -6.89
N GLY A 263 20.03 -14.29 -6.06
CA GLY A 263 20.13 -14.88 -4.72
C GLY A 263 19.17 -16.06 -4.57
N LEU A 264 19.73 -17.25 -4.37
CA LEU A 264 18.98 -18.49 -4.07
C LEU A 264 18.32 -18.42 -2.68
N ASN A 265 17.44 -19.38 -2.39
CA ASN A 265 16.83 -19.52 -1.07
C ASN A 265 17.90 -19.65 0.03
N GLY A 266 17.76 -18.87 1.10
CA GLY A 266 18.69 -18.79 2.21
C GLY A 266 19.91 -17.91 1.96
N LYS A 267 19.93 -17.06 0.92
CA LYS A 267 21.11 -16.24 0.56
C LYS A 267 20.82 -14.73 0.63
N LYS A 268 21.79 -14.00 1.18
CA LYS A 268 21.91 -12.55 1.05
C LYS A 268 23.04 -12.19 0.11
N VAL A 269 22.72 -11.53 -1.00
CA VAL A 269 23.66 -11.20 -2.07
C VAL A 269 23.72 -9.69 -2.28
N LEU A 270 24.91 -9.18 -2.58
CA LEU A 270 25.11 -7.84 -3.11
C LEU A 270 25.61 -7.96 -4.55
N LEU A 271 25.03 -7.18 -5.45
CA LEU A 271 25.58 -6.93 -6.78
C LEU A 271 26.30 -5.59 -6.77
N ASP A 272 27.54 -5.55 -7.25
CA ASP A 272 28.26 -4.30 -7.48
C ASP A 272 27.87 -3.63 -8.80
N ALA A 273 28.55 -2.53 -9.12
CA ALA A 273 28.26 -1.73 -10.31
C ALA A 273 28.42 -2.52 -11.63
N ASP A 274 29.39 -3.45 -11.67
CA ASP A 274 29.72 -4.28 -12.83
C ASP A 274 28.87 -5.58 -12.88
N GLY A 275 28.07 -5.83 -11.84
CA GLY A 275 27.17 -6.97 -11.77
C GLY A 275 27.81 -8.22 -11.17
N GLN A 276 29.02 -8.08 -10.61
CA GLN A 276 29.66 -9.12 -9.83
C GLN A 276 28.90 -9.31 -8.51
N ARG A 277 28.73 -10.59 -8.14
CA ARG A 277 27.93 -11.03 -6.99
C ARG A 277 28.82 -11.30 -5.79
N TRP A 278 28.35 -10.86 -4.64
CA TRP A 278 29.00 -11.02 -3.34
C TRP A 278 28.03 -11.63 -2.35
N LEU A 279 28.32 -12.85 -1.88
CA LEU A 279 27.58 -13.48 -0.80
C LEU A 279 27.92 -12.78 0.52
N LEU A 280 26.92 -12.16 1.15
CA LEU A 280 27.10 -11.44 2.42
C LEU A 280 26.82 -12.33 3.64
N SER A 281 25.78 -13.15 3.55
CA SER A 281 25.40 -14.11 4.58
C SER A 281 24.52 -15.22 3.98
N GLN A 282 24.36 -16.31 4.73
CA GLN A 282 23.50 -17.41 4.35
C GLN A 282 22.90 -18.11 5.57
N HIS A 283 21.76 -18.77 5.36
CA HIS A 283 21.13 -19.71 6.28
C HIS A 283 20.58 -20.91 5.51
N GLU A 284 20.00 -21.87 6.23
CA GLU A 284 19.31 -23.00 5.61
C GLU A 284 18.11 -22.53 4.77
N PRO A 285 17.87 -23.12 3.59
CA PRO A 285 16.72 -22.77 2.76
C PRO A 285 15.39 -22.90 3.52
N VAL A 286 14.51 -21.91 3.36
CA VAL A 286 13.16 -21.96 3.91
C VAL A 286 12.36 -23.03 3.16
N LYS A 287 11.73 -23.94 3.90
CA LYS A 287 10.90 -25.00 3.33
C LYS A 287 9.48 -24.51 3.12
N ALA A 288 8.96 -24.66 1.91
CA ALA A 288 7.55 -24.46 1.60
C ALA A 288 7.13 -25.41 0.48
N ASP A 289 5.98 -26.05 0.64
CA ASP A 289 5.36 -26.82 -0.43
C ASP A 289 4.54 -25.86 -1.30
N THR A 290 5.04 -25.55 -2.50
CA THR A 290 4.38 -24.59 -3.39
C THR A 290 3.06 -25.10 -3.97
N SER A 291 2.73 -26.38 -3.82
CA SER A 291 1.41 -26.90 -4.19
C SER A 291 0.31 -26.52 -3.19
N GLU A 292 0.71 -26.11 -1.98
CA GLU A 292 -0.14 -25.57 -0.94
C GLU A 292 -0.15 -24.03 -0.96
N TRP A 293 -1.12 -23.44 -0.26
CA TRP A 293 -1.23 -21.99 -0.12
C TRP A 293 -0.11 -21.42 0.75
N ASN A 294 0.75 -20.58 0.15
CA ASN A 294 1.81 -19.89 0.86
C ASN A 294 1.72 -18.38 0.62
N GLU A 295 2.07 -17.58 1.63
CA GLU A 295 2.21 -16.13 1.46
C GLU A 295 3.61 -15.80 0.93
N PHE A 296 3.66 -15.21 -0.27
CA PHE A 296 4.87 -14.66 -0.86
C PHE A 296 4.88 -13.15 -0.69
N THR A 297 5.91 -12.61 -0.03
CA THR A 297 6.06 -11.17 0.20
C THR A 297 7.31 -10.63 -0.49
N VAL A 298 7.16 -9.51 -1.20
CA VAL A 298 8.23 -8.71 -1.78
C VAL A 298 8.30 -7.37 -1.05
N ILE A 299 9.46 -7.04 -0.50
CA ILE A 299 9.76 -5.71 0.04
C ILE A 299 10.86 -5.11 -0.83
N ALA A 300 10.53 -4.08 -1.60
CA ALA A 300 11.48 -3.36 -2.45
C ALA A 300 11.64 -1.94 -1.93
N ARG A 301 12.84 -1.58 -1.44
CA ARG A 301 13.16 -0.24 -0.90
C ARG A 301 14.50 0.24 -1.45
N GLY A 302 14.48 1.24 -2.30
CA GLY A 302 15.68 1.72 -2.99
C GLY A 302 16.29 0.59 -3.82
N ASN A 303 17.57 0.28 -3.57
CA ASN A 303 18.31 -0.85 -4.13
C ASN A 303 18.23 -2.14 -3.30
N HIS A 304 17.43 -2.18 -2.23
CA HIS A 304 17.31 -3.33 -1.36
C HIS A 304 16.01 -4.07 -1.61
N LEU A 305 16.11 -5.34 -2.00
CA LEU A 305 15.01 -6.23 -2.32
C LEU A 305 15.02 -7.41 -1.34
N ILE A 306 13.91 -7.65 -0.66
CA ILE A 306 13.75 -8.77 0.27
C ILE A 306 12.55 -9.59 -0.18
N HIS A 307 12.76 -10.88 -0.28
CA HIS A 307 11.74 -11.89 -0.52
C HIS A 307 11.48 -12.68 0.75
N LYS A 308 10.21 -12.95 1.03
CA LYS A 308 9.79 -13.80 2.14
C LYS A 308 8.74 -14.81 1.73
N VAL A 309 8.79 -16.00 2.31
CA VAL A 309 7.75 -17.02 2.21
C VAL A 309 7.25 -17.32 3.62
N ASN A 310 5.94 -17.20 3.84
CA ASN A 310 5.28 -17.40 5.15
C ASN A 310 5.93 -16.60 6.29
N GLY A 311 6.41 -15.39 5.98
CA GLY A 311 7.05 -14.48 6.95
C GLY A 311 8.56 -14.66 7.12
N GLU A 312 9.15 -15.76 6.64
CA GLU A 312 10.58 -16.04 6.70
C GLU A 312 11.32 -15.51 5.47
N ILE A 313 12.51 -14.91 5.65
CA ILE A 313 13.31 -14.37 4.54
C ILE A 313 13.90 -15.52 3.72
N THR A 314 13.62 -15.53 2.42
CA THR A 314 14.16 -16.52 1.47
C THR A 314 15.32 -15.96 0.68
N SER A 315 15.26 -14.69 0.28
CA SER A 315 16.29 -14.05 -0.53
C SER A 315 16.39 -12.58 -0.17
N GLU A 316 17.61 -12.08 -0.06
CA GLU A 316 17.89 -10.66 0.16
C GLU A 316 18.93 -10.19 -0.87
N LEU A 317 18.59 -9.16 -1.63
CA LEU A 317 19.44 -8.60 -2.68
C LEU A 317 19.65 -7.11 -2.48
N ILE A 318 20.91 -6.68 -2.45
CA ILE A 318 21.31 -5.27 -2.57
C ILE A 318 21.92 -5.08 -3.96
N ASP A 319 21.19 -4.44 -4.87
CA ASP A 319 21.58 -4.31 -6.29
C ASP A 319 22.19 -2.93 -6.57
N HIS A 320 23.52 -2.82 -6.66
CA HIS A 320 24.18 -1.58 -7.04
C HIS A 320 24.42 -1.42 -8.54
N HIS A 321 24.10 -2.44 -9.34
CA HIS A 321 24.31 -2.40 -10.77
C HIS A 321 23.61 -1.18 -11.39
N GLU A 322 24.25 -0.56 -12.37
CA GLU A 322 23.74 0.67 -12.98
C GLU A 322 22.44 0.44 -13.75
N GLY A 323 22.32 -0.71 -14.42
CA GLY A 323 21.13 -1.12 -15.17
C GLY A 323 19.96 -1.61 -14.32
N ARG A 324 19.99 -1.47 -12.99
CA ARG A 324 18.91 -1.94 -12.10
C ARG A 324 17.62 -1.17 -12.32
N ALA A 325 16.48 -1.84 -12.20
CA ALA A 325 15.19 -1.16 -12.22
C ALA A 325 14.89 -0.51 -10.85
N SER A 326 14.62 0.79 -10.83
CA SER A 326 14.14 1.47 -9.62
C SER A 326 12.62 1.38 -9.46
N GLU A 327 11.88 1.32 -10.57
CA GLU A 327 10.42 1.29 -10.59
C GLU A 327 9.91 0.48 -11.79
N GLY A 328 8.63 0.10 -11.76
CA GLY A 328 7.99 -0.57 -12.89
C GLY A 328 6.72 -1.31 -12.49
N LEU A 329 6.25 -2.17 -13.39
CA LEU A 329 4.98 -2.90 -13.26
C LEU A 329 5.08 -4.05 -12.26
N VAL A 330 3.91 -4.44 -11.75
CA VAL A 330 3.69 -5.70 -11.02
C VAL A 330 2.94 -6.65 -11.93
N ALA A 331 3.33 -7.92 -11.95
CA ALA A 331 2.60 -8.95 -12.66
C ALA A 331 2.80 -10.33 -12.02
N ILE A 332 2.01 -11.30 -12.48
CA ILE A 332 2.12 -12.69 -12.07
C ILE A 332 2.47 -13.52 -13.29
N GLN A 333 3.50 -14.35 -13.17
CA GLN A 333 3.92 -15.25 -14.25
C GLN A 333 3.00 -16.48 -14.33
N LEU A 334 2.60 -16.85 -15.54
CA LEU A 334 2.19 -18.20 -15.89
C LEU A 334 3.28 -18.79 -16.78
N HIS A 335 4.08 -19.69 -16.22
CA HIS A 335 5.24 -20.22 -16.91
C HIS A 335 4.84 -21.24 -17.99
N ARG A 336 5.39 -21.05 -19.18
CA ARG A 336 5.18 -21.95 -20.32
C ARG A 336 5.86 -23.30 -20.07
N GLY A 337 5.22 -24.40 -20.50
CA GLY A 337 5.86 -25.72 -20.60
C GLY A 337 4.99 -26.79 -19.97
N ASN A 338 5.49 -27.51 -18.96
CA ASN A 338 4.71 -28.53 -18.27
C ASN A 338 3.35 -27.99 -17.80
N ALA A 339 2.32 -28.82 -17.91
CA ALA A 339 0.96 -28.45 -17.57
C ALA A 339 0.90 -27.99 -16.10
N ASN A 340 0.33 -26.81 -15.87
CA ASN A 340 0.26 -26.22 -14.55
C ASN A 340 -0.91 -25.26 -14.40
N ARG A 341 -1.21 -24.98 -13.14
CA ARG A 341 -2.17 -23.97 -12.75
C ARG A 341 -1.60 -23.15 -11.59
N VAL A 342 -1.51 -21.85 -11.77
CA VAL A 342 -1.22 -20.91 -10.68
C VAL A 342 -2.53 -20.36 -10.14
N GLU A 343 -2.66 -20.36 -8.82
CA GLU A 343 -3.83 -19.86 -8.12
C GLU A 343 -3.42 -18.79 -7.12
N LEU A 344 -4.14 -17.67 -7.10
CA LEU A 344 -3.79 -16.50 -6.28
C LEU A 344 -5.01 -15.90 -5.57
N ARG A 345 -4.78 -15.50 -4.32
CA ARG A 345 -5.72 -14.70 -3.52
C ARG A 345 -4.96 -13.73 -2.61
N ASP A 346 -5.70 -12.84 -1.96
CA ASP A 346 -5.17 -11.92 -0.94
C ASP A 346 -3.95 -11.10 -1.40
N ILE A 347 -4.02 -10.57 -2.62
CA ILE A 347 -2.97 -9.73 -3.21
C ILE A 347 -3.06 -8.33 -2.61
N ARG A 348 -2.06 -7.91 -1.84
CA ARG A 348 -2.06 -6.67 -1.08
C ARG A 348 -0.81 -5.86 -1.35
N LEU A 349 -0.97 -4.59 -1.71
CA LEU A 349 0.12 -3.66 -1.97
C LEU A 349 0.12 -2.51 -0.97
N LYS A 350 1.26 -2.25 -0.35
CA LYS A 350 1.55 -1.12 0.51
C LYS A 350 2.67 -0.30 -0.10
N VAL A 351 2.33 0.84 -0.70
CA VAL A 351 3.32 1.78 -1.26
C VAL A 351 4.05 2.48 -0.11
N LEU A 352 5.38 2.45 -0.15
CA LEU A 352 6.25 3.01 0.88
C LEU A 352 6.79 4.39 0.45
N PRO A 353 7.18 5.26 1.40
CA PRO A 353 7.93 6.46 1.09
C PRO A 353 9.23 6.14 0.34
N LYS A 354 9.69 7.09 -0.48
CA LYS A 354 10.96 6.96 -1.19
C LYS A 354 12.09 6.63 -0.21
N ALA A 355 12.76 5.50 -0.40
CA ALA A 355 13.93 5.15 0.39
C ALA A 355 15.20 5.76 -0.22
N ASN A 356 16.17 6.10 0.63
CA ASN A 356 17.54 6.34 0.19
C ASN A 356 18.16 5.01 -0.24
N LEU A 357 19.08 5.06 -1.18
CA LEU A 357 19.87 3.89 -1.56
C LEU A 357 20.79 3.51 -0.39
N ILE A 358 20.95 2.21 -0.16
CA ILE A 358 22.03 1.70 0.68
C ILE A 358 23.34 2.03 -0.04
N SER A 359 24.29 2.62 0.68
CA SER A 359 25.62 2.94 0.14
C SER A 359 26.43 1.68 -0.12
N PHE A 360 27.23 1.69 -1.19
CA PHE A 360 28.04 0.54 -1.56
C PHE A 360 29.14 0.32 -0.52
N LYS A 361 29.20 -0.90 0.02
CA LYS A 361 30.27 -1.37 0.88
C LYS A 361 30.29 -2.89 0.84
N ILE A 362 31.41 -3.47 0.44
CA ILE A 362 31.65 -4.92 0.55
C ILE A 362 32.20 -5.19 1.96
N PRO A 363 31.48 -5.95 2.82
CA PRO A 363 32.01 -6.39 4.10
C PRO A 363 33.22 -7.31 3.92
N GLN A 364 34.17 -7.29 4.87
CA GLN A 364 35.32 -8.20 4.84
C GLN A 364 34.93 -9.69 4.85
N SER A 365 33.77 -10.03 5.42
CA SER A 365 33.24 -11.40 5.45
C SER A 365 32.59 -11.84 4.14
N ALA A 366 32.42 -10.93 3.16
CA ALA A 366 31.75 -11.24 1.92
C ALA A 366 32.61 -12.11 1.01
N LYS A 367 31.97 -13.03 0.30
CA LYS A 367 32.64 -13.92 -0.66
C LYS A 367 32.16 -13.63 -2.07
N MET A 368 33.09 -13.46 -2.99
CA MET A 368 32.76 -13.40 -4.42
C MET A 368 32.14 -14.74 -4.85
N ILE A 369 31.04 -14.68 -5.58
CA ILE A 369 30.35 -15.88 -6.08
C ILE A 369 30.00 -15.74 -7.56
N ASP A 370 29.97 -16.86 -8.25
CA ASP A 370 29.47 -16.93 -9.63
C ASP A 370 27.95 -16.77 -9.68
N ARG A 371 27.44 -16.45 -10.87
CA ARG A 371 26.00 -16.52 -11.14
C ARG A 371 25.51 -17.96 -10.92
N PRO A 372 24.46 -18.17 -10.10
CA PRO A 372 23.86 -19.49 -9.93
C PRO A 372 23.43 -20.10 -11.26
N ARG A 373 23.49 -21.44 -11.34
CA ARG A 373 22.99 -22.22 -12.48
C ARG A 373 21.88 -23.14 -12.00
N THR A 374 20.92 -23.43 -12.87
CA THR A 374 19.88 -24.44 -12.63
C THR A 374 19.83 -25.41 -13.81
N THR A 375 19.67 -26.69 -13.50
CA THR A 375 19.36 -27.73 -14.50
C THR A 375 17.86 -28.00 -14.58
N ARG A 376 17.07 -27.36 -13.72
CA ARG A 376 15.63 -27.55 -13.57
C ARG A 376 14.91 -26.19 -13.52
N PRO A 377 14.88 -25.45 -14.65
CA PRO A 377 14.35 -24.09 -14.70
C PRO A 377 12.81 -24.00 -14.66
N GLN A 378 12.12 -25.14 -14.65
CA GLN A 378 10.66 -25.23 -14.79
C GLN A 378 10.00 -25.88 -13.56
N GLY A 379 10.49 -27.04 -13.14
CA GLY A 379 9.88 -27.86 -12.09
C GLY A 379 10.83 -28.94 -11.61
N LEU A 380 10.31 -29.95 -10.92
CA LEU A 380 11.11 -31.07 -10.42
C LEU A 380 11.34 -32.15 -11.49
N GLY A 381 10.40 -32.30 -12.43
CA GLY A 381 10.43 -33.29 -13.49
C GLY A 381 11.09 -32.81 -14.79
N PRO A 382 11.22 -33.70 -15.79
CA PRO A 382 11.71 -33.34 -17.11
C PRO A 382 10.72 -32.43 -17.85
N ALA A 383 11.22 -31.54 -18.69
CA ALA A 383 10.39 -30.66 -19.50
C ALA A 383 9.69 -31.44 -20.64
N SER A 384 8.38 -31.27 -20.75
CA SER A 384 7.56 -31.83 -21.83
C SER A 384 7.91 -31.17 -23.16
N LYS A 385 8.03 -32.00 -24.21
CA LYS A 385 8.31 -31.51 -25.57
C LYS A 385 7.01 -31.03 -26.24
N ARG A 386 7.14 -30.01 -27.11
CA ARG A 386 6.06 -29.66 -28.05
C ARG A 386 5.72 -30.87 -28.91
N LYS A 387 4.45 -31.02 -29.28
CA LYS A 387 4.10 -31.95 -30.36
C LYS A 387 4.71 -31.41 -31.65
N GLN A 388 5.60 -32.18 -32.29
CA GLN A 388 6.05 -31.85 -33.64
C GLN A 388 4.80 -31.86 -34.52
N LYS A 389 4.46 -30.70 -35.10
CA LYS A 389 3.40 -30.57 -36.09
C LYS A 389 3.94 -30.90 -37.46
#